data_AF-A0A1J5UE92-F1
#
_entry.id   AF-A0A1J5UE92-F1
#
_cell.length_a   1.000
_cell.length_b   1.000
_cell.length_c   1.000
_cell.angle_alpha   90.00
_cell.angle_beta   90.00
_cell.angle_gamma   90.00
#
_symmetry.space_group_name_H-M   'P 1'
#
loop_
_entity.id
_entity.type
_entity.pdbx_description
1 polymer ?
#
loop_
_entity_poly.entity_id
_entity_poly.type
_entity_poly.pdbx_seq_one_letter_code
_entity_poly.pdbx_strand_id
1 'polypeptide(L)'
;MHQLTKLLTQKSLTIAVAESCTGGNLSALLTSKSGSSTYFDRGYITYSNHAKIDMLQVNPTTLDQFGAVSEPTALEMVQGVINNSTANIAVSITGIAGPTSDDT
;
A
#
# COMPACT_ATOMS: atom_id res chain seq x y z
N MET A 1 13.88 1.58 8.26
CA MET A 1 12.88 0.84 9.05
C MET A 1 12.94 1.13 10.55
N HIS A 2 14.10 0.99 11.22
CA HIS A 2 14.21 1.23 12.68
C HIS A 2 13.65 2.59 13.17
N GLN A 3 13.93 3.68 12.44
CA GLN A 3 13.39 5.01 12.78
C GLN A 3 11.86 5.08 12.65
N LEU A 4 11.28 4.50 11.59
CA LEU A 4 9.84 4.48 11.35
C LEU A 4 9.12 3.73 12.48
N THR A 5 9.54 2.49 12.77
CA THR A 5 8.91 1.68 13.82
C THR A 5 9.02 2.35 15.19
N LYS A 6 10.17 2.99 15.49
CA LYS A 6 10.36 3.77 16.72
C LYS A 6 9.36 4.92 16.80
N LEU A 7 9.17 5.69 15.73
CA LEU A 7 8.22 6.81 15.70
C LEU A 7 6.77 6.35 15.86
N LEU A 8 6.38 5.27 15.17
CA LEU A 8 5.04 4.69 15.29
C LEU A 8 4.75 4.28 16.73
N THR A 9 5.65 3.52 17.36
CA THR A 9 5.49 3.10 18.76
C THR A 9 5.47 4.28 19.72
N GLN A 10 6.41 5.22 19.60
CA GLN A 10 6.50 6.38 20.51
C GLN A 10 5.28 7.29 20.44
N LYS A 11 4.65 7.40 19.27
CA LYS A 11 3.45 8.23 19.05
C LYS A 11 2.15 7.44 19.17
N SER A 12 2.21 6.15 19.49
CA SER A 12 1.04 5.24 19.48
C SER A 12 0.25 5.32 18.17
N LEU A 13 0.98 5.38 17.04
CA LEU A 13 0.38 5.43 15.70
C LEU A 13 0.39 4.05 15.06
N THR A 14 -0.69 3.74 14.35
CA THR A 14 -0.83 2.54 13.53
C THR A 14 -0.69 2.86 12.04
N ILE A 15 -0.26 1.87 11.26
CA ILE A 15 -0.05 1.96 9.82
C ILE A 15 -0.72 0.78 9.10
N ALA A 16 -1.38 1.07 7.99
CA ALA A 16 -1.87 0.10 7.02
C ALA A 16 -1.28 0.40 5.63
N VAL A 17 -1.07 -0.63 4.81
CA VAL A 17 -0.39 -0.48 3.52
C VAL A 17 -1.11 -1.19 2.37
N ALA A 18 -1.01 -0.64 1.17
CA ALA A 18 -1.33 -1.30 -0.09
C ALA A 18 -0.07 -1.39 -0.96
N GLU A 19 0.27 -2.59 -1.41
CA GLU A 19 1.49 -2.89 -2.13
C GLU A 19 1.18 -3.56 -3.48
N SER A 20 1.67 -2.97 -4.57
CA SER A 20 1.70 -3.60 -5.89
C SER A 20 3.11 -4.12 -6.16
N CYS A 21 4.00 -3.31 -6.76
CA CYS A 21 5.32 -3.77 -7.23
C CYS A 21 6.28 -4.27 -6.13
N THR A 22 6.06 -3.93 -4.86
CA THR A 22 6.87 -4.41 -3.74
C THR A 22 6.46 -5.80 -3.27
N GLY A 23 5.29 -6.32 -3.68
CA GLY A 23 4.86 -7.69 -3.41
C GLY A 23 4.80 -8.09 -1.93
N GLY A 24 4.64 -7.14 -1.02
CA GLY A 24 4.61 -7.39 0.43
C GLY A 24 5.92 -7.14 1.16
N ASN A 25 6.96 -6.66 0.46
CA ASN A 25 8.25 -6.37 1.08
C ASN A 25 8.15 -5.29 2.18
N LEU A 26 7.31 -4.25 2.01
CA LEU A 26 7.12 -3.26 3.07
C LEU A 26 6.42 -3.88 4.29
N SER A 27 5.36 -4.66 4.07
CA SER A 27 4.67 -5.42 5.12
C SER A 27 5.65 -6.32 5.88
N ALA A 28 6.48 -7.09 5.15
CA ALA A 28 7.49 -7.97 5.75
C ALA A 28 8.51 -7.20 6.60
N LEU A 29 8.96 -6.04 6.12
CA LEU A 29 9.88 -5.18 6.88
C LEU A 29 9.23 -4.60 8.14
N LEU A 30 7.97 -4.18 8.07
CA LEU A 30 7.19 -3.71 9.22
C LEU A 30 6.96 -4.83 10.25
N THR A 31 6.72 -6.06 9.81
CA THR A 31 6.51 -7.21 10.70
C THR A 31 7.80 -7.90 11.16
N SER A 32 8.97 -7.51 10.62
CA SER A 32 10.26 -8.11 10.99
C SER A 32 10.75 -7.78 12.41
N LYS A 33 10.08 -6.86 13.12
CA LYS A 33 10.45 -6.43 14.46
C LYS A 33 9.44 -6.91 15.48
N SER A 34 9.93 -7.45 16.59
CA SER A 34 9.10 -7.76 17.76
C SER A 34 8.29 -6.54 18.19
N GLY A 35 7.03 -6.76 18.55
CA GLY A 35 6.08 -5.70 18.87
C GLY A 35 5.41 -5.05 17.66
N SER A 36 5.60 -5.57 16.43
CA SER A 36 4.93 -5.04 15.23
C SER A 36 3.41 -5.01 15.34
N SER A 37 2.81 -5.90 16.14
CA SER A 37 1.38 -5.91 16.43
C SER A 37 0.86 -4.63 17.10
N THR A 38 1.73 -3.78 17.68
CA THR A 38 1.29 -2.51 18.28
C THR A 38 1.16 -1.37 17.25
N TYR A 39 1.68 -1.54 16.03
CA TYR A 39 1.65 -0.48 15.03
C TYR A 39 1.25 -0.94 13.63
N PHE A 40 1.40 -2.21 13.26
CA PHE A 40 0.98 -2.70 11.95
C PHE A 40 -0.45 -3.24 12.02
N ASP A 41 -1.38 -2.56 11.35
CA ASP A 41 -2.80 -2.94 11.32
C ASP A 41 -3.06 -4.02 10.26
N ARG A 42 -2.78 -3.71 8.99
CA ARG A 42 -2.97 -4.64 7.86
C ARG A 42 -2.16 -4.25 6.62
N GLY A 43 -2.01 -5.21 5.71
CA GLY A 43 -1.44 -5.00 4.38
C GLY A 43 -2.33 -5.59 3.29
N TYR A 44 -2.41 -4.91 2.15
CA TYR A 44 -3.09 -5.36 0.93
C TYR A 44 -2.05 -5.58 -0.16
N ILE A 45 -1.98 -6.80 -0.72
CA ILE A 45 -1.12 -7.07 -1.88
C ILE A 45 -1.99 -7.05 -3.12
N THR A 46 -1.98 -5.93 -3.85
CA THR A 46 -2.86 -5.67 -5.00
C THR A 46 -2.10 -5.60 -6.31
N TYR A 47 -1.36 -6.68 -6.61
CA TYR A 47 -0.46 -6.75 -7.76
C TYR A 47 -1.20 -6.58 -9.10
N SER A 48 -2.35 -7.24 -9.26
CA SER A 48 -3.18 -7.12 -10.47
C SER A 48 -4.16 -5.94 -10.39
N ASN A 49 -4.59 -5.42 -11.54
CA ASN A 49 -5.66 -4.42 -11.63
C ASN A 49 -6.95 -4.91 -10.97
N HIS A 50 -7.28 -6.19 -11.16
CA HIS A 50 -8.45 -6.80 -10.51
C HIS A 50 -8.34 -6.74 -8.99
N ALA A 51 -7.18 -7.05 -8.41
CA ALA A 51 -6.98 -6.95 -6.96
C ALA A 51 -7.08 -5.49 -6.45
N LYS A 52 -6.61 -4.51 -7.23
CA LYS A 52 -6.78 -3.07 -6.90
C LYS A 52 -8.26 -2.70 -6.83
N ILE A 53 -9.07 -3.17 -7.78
CA ILE A 53 -10.51 -2.93 -7.83
C ILE A 53 -11.21 -3.66 -6.67
N ASP A 54 -11.00 -4.97 -6.53
CA ASP A 54 -11.74 -5.79 -5.57
C ASP A 54 -11.44 -5.43 -4.12
N MET A 55 -10.15 -5.27 -3.78
CA MET A 55 -9.71 -5.10 -2.39
C MET A 55 -9.74 -3.64 -1.94
N LEU A 56 -9.52 -2.70 -2.87
CA LEU A 56 -9.33 -1.28 -2.54
C LEU A 56 -10.32 -0.36 -3.26
N GLN A 57 -11.22 -0.90 -4.08
CA GLN A 57 -12.26 -0.14 -4.79
C GLN A 57 -11.68 0.95 -5.71
N VAL A 58 -10.49 0.70 -6.26
CA VAL A 58 -9.92 1.53 -7.34
C VAL A 58 -10.89 1.50 -8.53
N ASN A 59 -11.18 2.67 -9.09
CA ASN A 59 -12.10 2.81 -10.19
C ASN A 59 -11.47 2.20 -11.47
N PRO A 60 -12.16 1.29 -12.17
CA PRO A 60 -11.68 0.77 -13.45
C PRO A 60 -11.34 1.87 -14.45
N THR A 61 -12.10 2.97 -14.46
CA THR A 61 -11.86 4.12 -15.34
C THR A 61 -10.50 4.78 -15.07
N THR A 62 -10.08 4.85 -13.81
CA THR A 62 -8.78 5.41 -13.42
C THR A 62 -7.64 4.54 -13.95
N LEU A 63 -7.79 3.22 -13.85
CA LEU A 63 -6.82 2.26 -14.39
C LEU A 63 -6.75 2.32 -15.92
N ASP A 64 -7.89 2.46 -16.60
CA ASP A 64 -7.96 2.55 -18.05
C ASP A 64 -7.37 3.87 -18.59
N GLN A 65 -7.58 4.99 -17.89
CA GLN A 65 -7.14 6.32 -18.34
C GLN A 65 -5.69 6.64 -17.97
N PHE A 66 -5.26 6.27 -16.77
CA PHE A 66 -3.95 6.67 -16.23
C PHE A 66 -2.98 5.50 -16.06
N GLY A 67 -3.45 4.27 -16.21
CA GLY A 67 -2.66 3.07 -15.97
C GLY A 67 -2.49 2.76 -14.48
N ALA A 68 -2.00 1.55 -14.21
CA ALA A 68 -1.75 1.06 -12.84
C ALA A 68 -0.65 1.85 -12.13
N VAL A 69 0.31 2.41 -12.87
CA VAL A 69 1.47 3.13 -12.36
C VAL A 69 1.28 4.62 -12.58
N SER A 70 0.45 5.21 -11.72
CA SER A 70 0.10 6.63 -11.81
C SER A 70 -0.29 7.18 -10.44
N GLU A 71 -0.20 8.50 -10.31
CA GLU A 71 -0.63 9.21 -9.10
C GLU A 71 -2.13 8.99 -8.80
N PRO A 72 -3.06 9.07 -9.78
CA PRO A 72 -4.48 8.77 -9.53
C PRO A 72 -4.71 7.36 -8.97
N THR A 73 -4.05 6.34 -9.55
CA THR A 73 -4.15 4.97 -9.04
C THR A 73 -3.58 4.84 -7.63
N ALA A 74 -2.44 5.49 -7.33
CA ALA A 74 -1.89 5.48 -5.98
C ALA A 74 -2.83 6.14 -4.96
N LEU A 75 -3.47 7.25 -5.33
CA LEU A 75 -4.44 7.97 -4.49
C LEU A 75 -5.68 7.11 -4.20
N GLU A 76 -6.24 6.45 -5.22
CA GLU A 76 -7.39 5.56 -5.02
C GLU A 76 -7.02 4.32 -4.20
N MET A 77 -5.84 3.74 -4.43
CA MET A 77 -5.34 2.64 -3.61
C MET A 77 -5.26 3.03 -2.13
N VAL A 78 -4.69 4.20 -1.80
CA VAL A 78 -4.59 4.64 -0.40
C VAL A 78 -5.95 5.02 0.18
N GLN A 79 -6.87 5.57 -0.61
CA GLN A 79 -8.24 5.81 -0.16
C GLN A 79 -8.96 4.50 0.18
N GLY A 80 -8.75 3.44 -0.61
CA GLY A 80 -9.19 2.09 -0.29
C GLY A 80 -8.63 1.58 1.04
N VAL A 81 -7.35 1.84 1.33
CA VAL A 81 -6.74 1.47 2.62
C VAL A 81 -7.38 2.25 3.77
N ILE A 82 -7.59 3.56 3.60
CA ILE A 82 -8.24 4.42 4.61
C ILE A 82 -9.66 3.92 4.91
N ASN A 83 -10.44 3.61 3.88
CA ASN A 83 -11.82 3.15 4.03
C ASN A 83 -11.93 1.76 4.68
N ASN A 84 -10.90 0.93 4.51
CA ASN A 84 -10.88 -0.45 4.98
C ASN A 84 -9.90 -0.69 6.14
N SER A 85 -9.47 0.35 6.86
CA SER A 85 -8.63 0.23 8.06
C SER A 85 -8.97 1.29 9.09
N THR A 86 -8.61 1.05 10.35
CA THR A 86 -8.64 2.05 11.41
C THR A 86 -7.24 2.60 11.70
N ALA A 87 -6.33 2.45 10.75
CA ALA A 87 -4.94 2.86 10.92
C ALA A 87 -4.82 4.39 10.91
N ASN A 88 -3.89 4.95 11.70
CA ASN A 88 -3.64 6.39 11.68
C ASN A 88 -2.94 6.85 10.40
N ILE A 89 -2.18 5.95 9.77
CA ILE A 89 -1.40 6.20 8.57
C ILE A 89 -1.75 5.14 7.52
N ALA A 90 -1.98 5.58 6.29
CA ALA A 90 -2.15 4.70 5.14
C ALA A 90 -1.07 4.99 4.10
N VAL A 91 -0.52 3.95 3.48
CA VAL A 91 0.49 4.08 2.42
C VAL A 91 0.09 3.18 1.24
N SER A 92 0.19 3.69 0.02
CA SER A 92 0.06 2.88 -1.20
C SER A 92 1.38 2.92 -2.00
N ILE A 93 1.70 1.81 -2.65
CA ILE A 93 2.85 1.71 -3.55
C ILE A 93 2.40 1.05 -4.85
N THR A 94 2.48 1.80 -5.95
CA THR A 94 2.34 1.28 -7.31
C THR A 94 3.51 1.76 -8.16
N GLY A 95 3.95 0.92 -9.08
CA GLY A 95 5.21 1.10 -9.79
C GLY A 95 5.51 -0.04 -10.75
N ILE A 96 6.51 0.17 -11.59
CA ILE A 96 7.06 -0.85 -12.48
C ILE A 96 8.28 -1.46 -11.78
N ALA A 97 8.24 -2.77 -11.49
CA ALA A 97 9.41 -3.46 -10.91
C ALA A 97 10.54 -3.69 -11.93
N GLY A 98 10.24 -3.53 -13.23
CA GLY A 98 11.14 -3.79 -14.36
C GLY A 98 11.09 -5.25 -14.86
N PRO A 99 11.81 -5.58 -15.94
CA PRO A 99 12.74 -4.72 -16.69
C PRO A 99 12.09 -3.86 -17.79
N THR A 100 10.86 -4.16 -18.21
CA THR A 100 10.14 -3.40 -19.25
C THR A 100 9.34 -2.24 -18.63
N SER A 101 9.42 -1.05 -19.23
CA SER A 101 8.46 0.03 -19.00
C SER A 101 7.09 -0.37 -19.53
N ASP A 102 6.01 0.12 -18.92
CA ASP A 102 4.71 0.20 -19.57
C ASP A 102 4.92 1.18 -20.73
N ASP A 103 5.28 0.66 -21.90
CA ASP A 103 5.35 1.45 -23.13
C ASP A 103 3.93 1.79 -23.55
N THR A 104 3.41 2.86 -22.94
CA THR A 104 2.54 3.82 -23.62
C THR A 104 3.38 4.78 -24.44
#